data_AF-A0AA39MF27-F1
#
_entry.id   AF-A0AA39MF27-F1
#
_cell.length_a   1.000
_cell.length_b   1.000
_cell.length_c   1.000
_cell.angle_alpha   90.00
_cell.angle_beta   90.00
_cell.angle_gamma   90.00
#
_symmetry.space_group_name_H-M   'P 1'
#
loop_
_entity.id
_entity.type
_entity.pdbx_description
1 polymer ?
#
loop_
_entity_poly.entity_id
_entity_poly.type
_entity_poly.pdbx_seq_one_letter_code
_entity_poly.pdbx_strand_id
1 'polypeptide(L)'
;MTSSGQRASRRVASTMQHSSLSLFHHPYSVNPSLLPASAMTDNSRLSPEGDNEGGDDNEYPASTYNDGHGIRYKVKLIAKFPTLQAGEKRRSNAVRKHVNWIFHAHELSILGEILGYAIRSVKRDERTLDFKVVAGELRAKNFTVTWTIPHLSDKDMPLDSVDAFEDMVQQVEKKAKPEVALELVEDDDEDEDGDSSDDAEETSRSKKKKTSKSTPERTAHELEIEDEIVNLQMAHLCHDVECRNYGKLCWPDAISGKHIFLTAMHLDTWAAAIVEKVAQVNIDHAPDTRMFQLGRTAADDALLQRRKANSAITATPPVTLPMNFIFPNLADLLGAQAQRPLPLEPSQKVNFAPKFDLATFCTRYSLSEDIQIKLSLYQVTGPHTLAYLSDEILSTEAFLHPAQLGDIRDAENRWKHSVNH
;
A
#
# COMPACT_ATOMS: atom_id res chain seq x y z
N MET A 1 -38.36 -68.46 34.56
CA MET A 1 -37.13 -67.75 34.18
C MET A 1 -37.57 -66.39 33.66
N THR A 2 -37.87 -65.44 34.57
CA THR A 2 -37.00 -64.31 34.98
C THR A 2 -36.51 -63.48 33.79
N SER A 3 -36.65 -62.16 33.71
CA SER A 3 -37.15 -61.13 34.60
C SER A 3 -37.06 -59.82 33.82
N SER A 4 -38.13 -59.02 33.85
CA SER A 4 -38.17 -57.61 33.47
C SER A 4 -37.24 -56.75 34.33
N GLY A 5 -36.57 -55.75 33.74
CA GLY A 5 -35.71 -54.80 34.44
C GLY A 5 -35.94 -53.35 34.00
N GLN A 6 -36.58 -52.57 34.89
CA GLN A 6 -36.75 -51.11 34.87
C GLN A 6 -35.46 -50.36 35.22
N ARG A 7 -35.37 -49.08 34.83
CA ARG A 7 -34.89 -47.89 35.60
C ARG A 7 -34.37 -46.81 34.62
N ALA A 8 -34.41 -45.51 34.88
CA ALA A 8 -35.14 -44.63 35.80
C ALA A 8 -34.74 -43.19 35.44
N SER A 9 -35.71 -42.29 35.40
CA SER A 9 -35.49 -40.84 35.38
C SER A 9 -34.76 -40.37 36.64
N ARG A 10 -33.83 -39.42 36.49
CA ARG A 10 -33.37 -38.56 37.59
C ARG A 10 -33.72 -37.11 37.27
N ARG A 11 -34.73 -36.61 37.99
CA ARG A 11 -34.86 -35.18 38.34
C ARG A 11 -33.93 -34.91 39.52
N VAL A 12 -33.22 -33.79 39.50
CA VAL A 12 -32.68 -33.18 40.71
C VAL A 12 -33.11 -31.72 40.70
N ALA A 13 -33.88 -31.34 41.70
CA ALA A 13 -34.13 -29.96 42.10
C ALA A 13 -33.15 -29.61 43.22
N SER A 14 -32.58 -28.41 43.22
CA SER A 14 -32.08 -27.75 44.43
C SER A 14 -31.88 -26.26 44.11
N THR A 15 -32.74 -25.35 44.55
CA THR A 15 -32.81 -24.66 45.87
C THR A 15 -32.22 -23.25 45.75
N MET A 16 -33.10 -22.25 45.91
CA MET A 16 -32.77 -20.84 46.11
C MET A 16 -32.06 -20.63 47.44
N GLN A 17 -31.05 -19.76 47.49
CA GLN A 17 -30.80 -18.91 48.66
C GLN A 17 -30.32 -17.52 48.24
N HIS A 18 -30.94 -16.54 48.89
CA HIS A 18 -30.69 -15.10 48.87
C HIS A 18 -29.35 -14.74 49.49
N SER A 19 -28.71 -13.67 48.99
CA SER A 19 -28.15 -12.54 49.77
C SER A 19 -27.54 -11.51 48.80
N SER A 20 -28.08 -10.30 48.66
CA SER A 20 -27.92 -9.11 49.52
C SER A 20 -26.71 -8.23 49.13
N LEU A 21 -27.03 -7.10 48.49
CA LEU A 21 -26.52 -5.73 48.73
C LEU A 21 -25.01 -5.39 48.59
N SER A 22 -24.70 -4.55 47.59
CA SER A 22 -24.15 -3.18 47.76
C SER A 22 -23.93 -2.55 46.36
N LEU A 23 -24.69 -1.54 45.96
CA LEU A 23 -24.42 -0.09 46.13
C LEU A 23 -23.09 0.36 45.51
N PHE A 24 -23.15 0.99 44.33
CA PHE A 24 -22.59 2.35 44.15
C PHE A 24 -23.27 3.05 42.96
N HIS A 25 -23.75 4.26 43.26
CA HIS A 25 -24.32 5.26 42.36
C HIS A 25 -23.32 5.74 41.31
N HIS A 26 -23.78 6.06 40.09
CA HIS A 26 -23.73 7.45 39.60
C HIS A 26 -24.70 7.69 38.42
N PRO A 27 -25.45 8.81 38.41
CA PRO A 27 -26.38 9.17 37.35
C PRO A 27 -25.79 10.22 36.40
N TYR A 28 -26.06 10.11 35.11
CA TYR A 28 -26.16 11.28 34.24
C TYR A 28 -27.43 11.16 33.40
N SER A 29 -28.47 11.83 33.88
CA SER A 29 -29.67 12.19 33.15
C SER A 29 -29.40 13.56 32.53
N VAL A 30 -29.42 13.66 31.20
CA VAL A 30 -29.41 14.94 30.50
C VAL A 30 -30.85 15.25 30.11
N ASN A 31 -31.37 16.29 30.74
CA ASN A 31 -32.67 16.88 30.48
C ASN A 31 -32.61 17.71 29.18
N PRO A 32 -33.61 17.62 28.28
CA PRO A 32 -33.76 18.54 27.17
C PRO A 32 -34.61 19.75 27.58
N SER A 33 -34.47 20.85 26.82
CA SER A 33 -35.32 22.06 26.79
C SER A 33 -34.68 23.30 27.42
N LEU A 34 -34.32 24.27 26.57
CA LEU A 34 -34.80 25.65 26.66
C LEU A 34 -34.39 26.40 25.38
N LEU A 35 -35.41 26.74 24.58
CA LEU A 35 -35.37 27.77 23.54
C LEU A 35 -35.15 29.15 24.18
N PRO A 36 -34.75 30.15 23.37
CA PRO A 36 -35.73 31.21 23.13
C PRO A 36 -35.88 31.59 21.65
N ALA A 37 -37.04 32.18 21.39
CA ALA A 37 -37.59 32.58 20.11
C ALA A 37 -37.05 33.93 19.59
N SER A 38 -37.38 34.16 18.31
CA SER A 38 -37.52 35.44 17.60
C SER A 38 -36.35 35.94 16.76
N ALA A 39 -36.46 35.79 15.45
CA ALA A 39 -36.66 36.93 14.54
C ALA A 39 -37.11 36.42 13.16
N MET A 40 -38.37 36.69 12.82
CA MET A 40 -38.89 36.58 11.47
C MET A 40 -38.30 37.72 10.61
N THR A 41 -37.71 37.37 9.46
CA THR A 41 -37.55 38.30 8.33
C THR A 41 -37.94 37.59 7.04
N ASP A 42 -39.15 37.90 6.60
CA ASP A 42 -39.55 38.25 5.24
C ASP A 42 -38.76 37.62 4.07
N ASN A 43 -39.26 36.48 3.57
CA ASN A 43 -38.87 35.91 2.28
C ASN A 43 -39.93 36.26 1.24
N SER A 44 -39.74 37.37 0.53
CA SER A 44 -40.44 37.70 -0.72
C SER A 44 -39.71 38.77 -1.51
N ARG A 45 -38.76 38.38 -2.39
CA ARG A 45 -38.44 39.19 -3.58
C ARG A 45 -37.66 38.41 -4.66
N LEU A 46 -38.39 38.08 -5.73
CA LEU A 46 -38.00 38.14 -7.15
C LEU A 46 -36.51 37.93 -7.47
N SER A 47 -36.16 36.78 -8.03
CA SER A 47 -34.94 36.64 -8.84
C SER A 47 -35.27 36.95 -10.31
N PRO A 48 -34.56 37.87 -10.96
CA PRO A 48 -34.63 38.07 -12.40
C PRO A 48 -33.83 36.97 -13.10
N GLU A 49 -34.34 36.54 -14.26
CA GLU A 49 -33.61 35.75 -15.25
C GLU A 49 -32.37 36.55 -15.66
N GLY A 50 -31.21 36.13 -15.17
CA GLY A 50 -29.90 36.69 -15.49
C GLY A 50 -29.06 35.62 -16.17
N ASP A 51 -28.56 35.96 -17.35
CA ASP A 51 -27.78 35.11 -18.22
C ASP A 51 -26.55 34.51 -17.48
N ASN A 52 -26.52 33.17 -17.47
CA ASN A 52 -25.58 32.35 -16.71
C ASN A 52 -24.23 32.24 -17.46
N GLU A 53 -23.41 33.29 -17.38
CA GLU A 53 -21.95 33.18 -17.52
C GLU A 53 -21.40 32.62 -16.20
N GLY A 54 -21.66 31.33 -15.96
CA GLY A 54 -21.23 30.61 -14.76
C GLY A 54 -19.73 30.36 -14.78
N GLY A 55 -18.95 31.32 -14.28
CA GLY A 55 -17.62 31.07 -13.74
C GLY A 55 -17.78 30.07 -12.59
N ASP A 56 -17.34 28.84 -12.82
CA ASP A 56 -17.30 27.79 -11.80
C ASP A 56 -16.14 28.09 -10.85
N ASP A 57 -16.30 29.16 -10.06
CA ASP A 57 -15.33 29.67 -9.09
C ASP A 57 -15.28 28.79 -7.83
N ASN A 58 -15.59 27.50 -7.94
CA ASN A 58 -15.37 26.51 -6.88
C ASN A 58 -13.88 26.17 -6.77
N GLU A 59 -13.04 27.20 -6.73
CA GLU A 59 -11.63 27.06 -6.39
C GLU A 59 -11.55 26.77 -4.90
N TYR A 60 -11.28 25.50 -4.56
CA TYR A 60 -10.96 25.12 -3.19
C TYR A 60 -9.84 26.03 -2.67
N PRO A 61 -9.85 26.39 -1.38
CA PRO A 61 -8.70 27.03 -0.79
C PRO A 61 -7.44 26.16 -0.99
N ALA A 62 -6.26 26.76 -0.94
CA ALA A 62 -5.02 25.98 -0.99
C ALA A 62 -5.03 24.95 0.16
N SER A 63 -4.74 23.69 -0.18
CA SER A 63 -4.71 22.63 0.83
C SER A 63 -3.65 22.94 1.88
N THR A 64 -3.92 22.52 3.12
CA THR A 64 -2.94 22.61 4.21
C THR A 64 -1.89 21.50 4.18
N TYR A 65 -2.04 20.52 3.28
CA TYR A 65 -1.24 19.29 3.26
C TYR A 65 -0.44 19.12 1.97
N ASN A 66 0.68 18.39 2.09
CA ASN A 66 1.57 18.02 0.99
C ASN A 66 1.86 19.18 0.01
N ASP A 67 2.40 20.29 0.55
CA ASP A 67 2.78 21.49 -0.22
C ASP A 67 1.62 22.13 -1.01
N GLY A 68 0.39 22.03 -0.49
CA GLY A 68 -0.81 22.58 -1.12
C GLY A 68 -1.52 21.62 -2.07
N HIS A 69 -1.02 20.39 -2.23
CA HIS A 69 -1.61 19.41 -3.14
C HIS A 69 -2.74 18.57 -2.54
N GLY A 70 -2.94 18.56 -1.22
CA GLY A 70 -3.99 17.76 -0.58
C GLY A 70 -3.51 16.43 -0.02
N ILE A 71 -4.45 15.53 0.25
CA ILE A 71 -4.19 14.18 0.73
C ILE A 71 -3.61 13.34 -0.41
N ARG A 72 -2.58 12.54 -0.11
CA ARG A 72 -1.97 11.62 -1.08
C ARG A 72 -2.72 10.29 -1.10
N TYR A 73 -3.26 9.91 -2.25
CA TYR A 73 -3.96 8.63 -2.44
C TYR A 73 -3.10 7.68 -3.26
N LYS A 74 -2.86 6.47 -2.74
CA LYS A 74 -2.25 5.34 -3.43
C LYS A 74 -3.32 4.35 -3.83
N VAL A 75 -3.63 4.28 -5.12
CA VAL A 75 -4.68 3.40 -5.65
C VAL A 75 -4.06 2.09 -6.11
N LYS A 76 -4.65 0.97 -5.72
CA LYS A 76 -4.32 -0.37 -6.18
C LYS A 76 -5.57 -1.01 -6.75
N LEU A 77 -5.63 -1.23 -8.07
CA LEU A 77 -6.71 -1.99 -8.69
C LEU A 77 -6.28 -3.44 -8.84
N ILE A 78 -7.02 -4.36 -8.22
CA ILE A 78 -6.90 -5.79 -8.43
C ILE A 78 -7.88 -6.22 -9.52
N ALA A 79 -7.33 -6.67 -10.64
CA ALA A 79 -8.13 -7.09 -11.78
C ALA A 79 -8.85 -8.41 -11.54
N LYS A 80 -10.09 -8.50 -12.05
CA LYS A 80 -10.75 -9.77 -12.28
C LYS A 80 -9.82 -10.65 -13.11
N PHE A 81 -9.80 -11.93 -12.80
CA PHE A 81 -9.03 -12.82 -13.64
C PHE A 81 -9.62 -12.88 -15.06
N PRO A 82 -8.79 -13.08 -16.10
CA PRO A 82 -9.28 -13.30 -17.45
C PRO A 82 -10.26 -14.49 -17.49
N THR A 83 -11.38 -14.34 -18.18
CA THR A 83 -12.32 -15.43 -18.44
C THR A 83 -11.56 -16.57 -19.11
N LEU A 84 -11.67 -17.77 -18.53
CA LEU A 84 -11.03 -18.96 -19.09
C LEU A 84 -11.82 -19.44 -20.31
N GLN A 85 -11.12 -19.94 -21.34
CA GLN A 85 -11.83 -20.62 -22.42
C GLN A 85 -12.38 -21.97 -21.93
N ALA A 86 -13.41 -22.47 -22.60
CA ALA A 86 -14.01 -23.76 -22.25
C ALA A 86 -12.95 -24.88 -22.23
N GLY A 87 -12.80 -25.56 -21.10
CA GLY A 87 -11.81 -26.63 -20.89
C GLY A 87 -10.50 -26.18 -20.24
N GLU A 88 -10.24 -24.88 -20.11
CA GLU A 88 -9.07 -24.38 -19.37
C GLU A 88 -9.32 -24.39 -17.86
N LYS A 89 -8.31 -24.84 -17.10
CA LYS A 89 -8.32 -24.78 -15.63
C LYS A 89 -7.28 -23.78 -15.14
N ARG A 90 -7.71 -22.82 -14.32
CA ARG A 90 -6.78 -21.93 -13.62
C ARG A 90 -6.09 -22.68 -12.49
N ARG A 91 -4.79 -22.45 -12.33
CA ARG A 91 -4.04 -22.97 -11.16
C ARG A 91 -4.55 -22.29 -9.89
N SER A 92 -4.65 -23.03 -8.80
CA SER A 92 -5.09 -22.52 -7.48
C SER A 92 -4.27 -21.32 -6.99
N ASN A 93 -3.01 -21.24 -7.40
CA ASN A 93 -2.06 -20.22 -6.96
C ASN A 93 -1.86 -19.10 -7.99
N ALA A 94 -2.80 -18.94 -8.93
CA ALA A 94 -2.73 -17.83 -9.88
C ALA A 94 -2.91 -16.50 -9.14
N VAL A 95 -1.94 -15.60 -9.30
CA VAL A 95 -1.97 -14.26 -8.71
C VAL A 95 -2.72 -13.32 -9.64
N ARG A 96 -3.66 -12.53 -9.10
CA ARG A 96 -4.37 -11.49 -9.87
C ARG A 96 -3.39 -10.40 -10.28
N LYS A 97 -3.51 -9.91 -11.52
CA LYS A 97 -2.78 -8.73 -11.96
C LYS A 97 -3.30 -7.52 -11.18
N HIS A 98 -2.39 -6.64 -10.77
CA HIS A 98 -2.76 -5.39 -10.13
C HIS A 98 -2.04 -4.21 -10.77
N VAL A 99 -2.66 -3.04 -10.69
CA VAL A 99 -2.13 -1.79 -11.22
C VAL A 99 -2.11 -0.78 -10.08
N ASN A 100 -0.98 -0.08 -9.90
CA ASN A 100 -0.79 0.90 -8.83
C ASN A 100 -0.70 2.30 -9.42
N TRP A 101 -1.35 3.27 -8.76
CA TRP A 101 -1.36 4.67 -9.15
C TRP A 101 -1.29 5.57 -7.92
N ILE A 102 -0.86 6.83 -8.11
CA ILE A 102 -0.81 7.82 -7.04
C ILE A 102 -1.40 9.12 -7.57
N PHE A 103 -2.30 9.73 -6.81
CA PHE A 103 -2.80 11.08 -7.08
C PHE A 103 -2.93 11.87 -5.77
N HIS A 104 -3.13 13.17 -5.88
CA HIS A 104 -3.42 14.05 -4.75
C HIS A 104 -4.79 14.69 -4.96
N ALA A 105 -5.54 14.86 -3.87
CA ALA A 105 -6.83 15.53 -3.90
C ALA A 105 -7.05 16.32 -2.61
N HIS A 106 -7.81 17.40 -2.71
CA HIS A 106 -8.09 18.30 -1.60
C HIS A 106 -8.84 17.55 -0.47
N GLU A 107 -8.57 17.91 0.78
CA GLU A 107 -9.22 17.33 1.97
C GLU A 107 -10.75 17.52 1.99
N LEU A 108 -11.25 18.54 1.27
CA LEU A 108 -12.68 18.83 1.11
C LEU A 108 -13.33 18.14 -0.10
N SER A 109 -12.59 17.32 -0.84
CA SER A 109 -13.16 16.55 -1.95
C SER A 109 -14.14 15.50 -1.42
N ILE A 110 -15.28 15.38 -2.09
CA ILE A 110 -16.31 14.41 -1.71
C ILE A 110 -15.97 13.00 -2.23
N LEU A 111 -16.52 11.97 -1.59
CA LEU A 111 -16.30 10.55 -1.96
C LEU A 111 -16.45 10.30 -3.47
N GLY A 112 -17.46 10.89 -4.10
CA GLY A 112 -17.72 10.73 -5.53
C GLY A 112 -16.60 11.24 -6.42
N GLU A 113 -15.99 12.37 -6.07
CA GLU A 113 -14.85 12.95 -6.79
C GLU A 113 -13.60 12.10 -6.61
N ILE A 114 -13.30 11.69 -5.38
CA ILE A 114 -12.14 10.86 -5.06
C ILE A 114 -12.19 9.54 -5.82
N LEU A 115 -13.33 8.85 -5.83
CA LEU A 115 -13.51 7.63 -6.61
C LEU A 115 -13.45 7.89 -8.11
N GLY A 116 -14.03 9.01 -8.57
CA GLY A 116 -13.93 9.44 -9.96
C GLY A 116 -12.48 9.69 -10.40
N TYR A 117 -11.63 10.26 -9.55
CA TYR A 117 -10.20 10.42 -9.80
C TYR A 117 -9.46 9.09 -9.75
N ALA A 118 -9.74 8.24 -8.76
CA ALA A 118 -9.12 6.93 -8.64
C ALA A 118 -9.38 6.06 -9.88
N ILE A 119 -10.64 5.99 -10.34
CA ILE A 119 -11.03 5.22 -11.52
C ILE A 119 -10.41 5.79 -12.80
N ARG A 120 -10.45 7.11 -12.99
CA ARG A 120 -9.81 7.77 -14.15
C ARG A 120 -8.30 7.53 -14.18
N SER A 121 -7.65 7.48 -13.02
CA SER A 121 -6.20 7.26 -12.90
C SER A 121 -5.80 5.85 -13.33
N VAL A 122 -6.67 4.86 -13.15
CA VAL A 122 -6.30 3.46 -13.38
C VAL A 122 -6.43 3.02 -14.85
N LYS A 123 -6.95 3.89 -15.74
CA LYS A 123 -7.07 3.71 -17.21
C LYS A 123 -7.06 2.25 -17.68
N ARG A 124 -8.24 1.65 -17.81
CA ARG A 124 -8.39 0.39 -18.52
C ARG A 124 -8.83 0.60 -19.96
N ASP A 125 -8.32 -0.28 -20.81
CA ASP A 125 -8.90 -0.55 -22.11
C ASP A 125 -10.34 -1.08 -21.89
N GLU A 126 -11.32 -0.31 -22.36
CA GLU A 126 -12.73 -0.65 -22.58
C GLU A 126 -13.66 -0.92 -21.38
N ARG A 127 -13.16 -1.27 -20.18
CA ARG A 127 -14.05 -1.58 -19.03
C ARG A 127 -14.26 -0.37 -18.11
N THR A 128 -15.51 0.09 -18.00
CA THR A 128 -15.90 1.13 -17.05
C THR A 128 -16.16 0.52 -15.67
N LEU A 129 -15.48 1.07 -14.65
CA LEU A 129 -15.85 0.83 -13.25
C LEU A 129 -17.00 1.78 -12.93
N ASP A 130 -18.21 1.22 -12.82
CA ASP A 130 -19.43 1.99 -12.65
C ASP A 130 -19.78 2.09 -11.15
N PHE A 131 -19.92 3.31 -10.65
CA PHE A 131 -20.37 3.56 -9.30
C PHE A 131 -21.37 4.73 -9.22
N LYS A 132 -22.18 4.73 -8.17
CA LYS A 132 -23.04 5.85 -7.79
C LYS A 132 -23.08 5.96 -6.27
N VAL A 133 -23.12 7.17 -5.75
CA VAL A 133 -23.40 7.41 -4.33
C VAL A 133 -24.88 7.75 -4.20
N VAL A 134 -25.65 6.94 -3.47
CA VAL A 134 -27.11 7.11 -3.32
C VAL A 134 -27.44 7.12 -1.84
N ALA A 135 -28.02 8.22 -1.35
CA ALA A 135 -28.38 8.38 0.06
C ALA A 135 -27.21 8.12 1.04
N GLY A 136 -26.00 8.57 0.68
CA GLY A 136 -24.79 8.37 1.48
C GLY A 136 -24.14 6.99 1.35
N GLU A 137 -24.73 6.05 0.61
CA GLU A 137 -24.17 4.72 0.37
C GLU A 137 -23.47 4.65 -1.00
N LEU A 138 -22.28 4.05 -1.03
CA LEU A 138 -21.58 3.72 -2.26
C LEU A 138 -22.18 2.47 -2.89
N ARG A 139 -22.70 2.60 -4.11
CA ARG A 139 -23.18 1.49 -4.93
C ARG A 139 -22.27 1.32 -6.13
N ALA A 140 -21.35 0.37 -6.02
CA ALA A 140 -20.52 -0.09 -7.12
C ALA A 140 -21.13 -1.37 -7.71
N LYS A 141 -21.09 -1.50 -9.04
CA LYS A 141 -21.70 -2.65 -9.74
C LYS A 141 -20.76 -3.85 -9.87
N ASN A 142 -19.48 -3.59 -10.09
CA ASN A 142 -18.50 -4.57 -10.55
C ASN A 142 -17.19 -4.52 -9.75
N PHE A 143 -17.17 -3.81 -8.63
CA PHE A 143 -16.01 -3.75 -7.77
C PHE A 143 -16.39 -3.40 -6.34
N THR A 144 -15.52 -3.79 -5.41
CA THR A 144 -15.52 -3.34 -4.02
C THR A 144 -14.35 -2.40 -3.78
N VAL A 145 -14.50 -1.50 -2.80
CA VAL A 145 -13.47 -0.54 -2.41
C VAL A 145 -13.14 -0.73 -0.94
N THR A 146 -11.87 -0.92 -0.65
CA THR A 146 -11.32 -0.86 0.72
C THR A 146 -10.28 0.24 0.82
N TRP A 147 -10.04 0.69 2.04
CA TRP A 147 -9.03 1.69 2.34
C TRP A 147 -8.16 1.25 3.51
N THR A 148 -6.91 1.70 3.50
CA THR A 148 -5.94 1.49 4.57
C THR A 148 -5.12 2.75 4.75
N ILE A 149 -4.90 3.19 5.99
CA ILE A 149 -3.97 4.28 6.28
C ILE A 149 -2.64 3.64 6.73
N PRO A 150 -1.51 3.89 6.03
CA PRO A 150 -0.22 3.30 6.39
C PRO A 150 0.14 3.52 7.86
N HIS A 151 0.56 2.47 8.56
CA HIS A 151 0.90 2.46 10.00
C HIS A 151 -0.29 2.53 10.98
N LEU A 152 -1.54 2.37 10.54
CA LEU A 152 -2.62 1.93 11.45
C LEU A 152 -2.62 0.41 11.58
N SER A 153 -3.11 -0.09 12.73
CA SER A 153 -3.34 -1.52 12.97
C SER A 153 -4.41 -2.09 12.05
N ASP A 154 -5.38 -1.26 11.72
CA ASP A 154 -6.58 -1.66 10.99
C ASP A 154 -6.25 -1.67 9.50
N LYS A 155 -6.32 -2.86 8.93
CA LYS A 155 -6.08 -3.11 7.51
C LYS A 155 -7.41 -3.34 6.83
N ASP A 156 -7.53 -2.82 5.60
CA ASP A 156 -8.59 -3.14 4.65
C ASP A 156 -10.00 -2.81 5.15
N MET A 157 -10.20 -1.58 5.63
CA MET A 157 -11.51 -1.07 6.03
C MET A 157 -12.41 -0.87 4.80
N PRO A 158 -13.69 -1.27 4.82
CA PRO A 158 -14.59 -1.08 3.69
C PRO A 158 -14.88 0.42 3.47
N LEU A 159 -14.94 0.83 2.20
CA LEU A 159 -15.39 2.17 1.78
C LEU A 159 -16.76 2.07 1.11
N ASP A 160 -17.80 1.78 1.89
CA ASP A 160 -19.17 1.53 1.40
C ASP A 160 -20.14 2.69 1.62
N SER A 161 -19.69 3.77 2.27
CA SER A 161 -20.53 4.90 2.66
C SER A 161 -19.74 6.21 2.73
N VAL A 162 -20.47 7.33 2.68
CA VAL A 162 -19.93 8.68 2.91
C VAL A 162 -19.42 8.80 4.35
N ASP A 163 -20.11 8.23 5.33
CA ASP A 163 -19.66 8.22 6.73
C ASP A 163 -18.30 7.51 6.89
N ALA A 164 -18.11 6.36 6.21
CA ALA A 164 -16.82 5.67 6.21
C ALA A 164 -15.71 6.50 5.55
N PHE A 165 -16.05 7.28 4.52
CA PHE A 165 -15.12 8.21 3.87
C PHE A 165 -14.74 9.39 4.79
N GLU A 166 -15.72 9.99 5.47
CA GLU A 166 -15.47 11.06 6.43
C GLU A 166 -14.59 10.59 7.59
N ASP A 167 -14.84 9.39 8.13
CA ASP A 167 -13.99 8.79 9.16
C ASP A 167 -12.56 8.56 8.65
N MET A 168 -12.39 8.04 7.43
CA MET A 168 -11.08 7.91 6.79
C MET A 168 -10.35 9.26 6.70
N VAL A 169 -11.03 10.33 6.26
CA VAL A 169 -10.45 11.68 6.17
C VAL A 169 -10.07 12.21 7.55
N GLN A 170 -10.95 12.10 8.55
CA GLN A 170 -10.66 12.51 9.93
C GLN A 170 -9.48 11.76 10.55
N GLN A 171 -9.30 10.48 10.22
CA GLN A 171 -8.17 9.69 10.68
C GLN A 171 -6.87 10.08 9.97
N VAL A 172 -6.91 10.41 8.67
CA VAL A 172 -5.71 10.76 7.92
C VAL A 172 -5.21 12.17 8.24
N GLU A 173 -6.10 13.13 8.51
CA GLU A 173 -5.75 14.51 8.89
C GLU A 173 -4.95 14.60 10.20
N LYS A 174 -5.11 13.62 11.10
CA LYS A 174 -4.34 13.51 12.35
C LYS A 174 -2.87 13.16 12.11
N LYS A 175 -2.48 12.82 10.88
CA LYS A 175 -1.11 12.44 10.53
C LYS A 175 -0.33 13.63 9.99
N ALA A 176 0.94 13.71 10.35
CA ALA A 176 1.87 14.72 9.84
C ALA A 176 2.06 14.65 8.32
N LYS A 177 1.84 13.47 7.71
CA LYS A 177 1.86 13.25 6.26
C LYS A 177 0.62 12.46 5.87
N PRO A 178 -0.45 13.13 5.43
CA PRO A 178 -1.70 12.47 5.10
C PRO A 178 -1.52 11.60 3.86
N GLU A 179 -1.69 10.29 4.04
CA GLU A 179 -1.58 9.30 2.98
C GLU A 179 -2.63 8.20 3.20
N VAL A 180 -3.35 7.85 2.14
CA VAL A 180 -4.37 6.79 2.13
C VAL A 180 -4.04 5.81 1.00
N ALA A 181 -4.12 4.51 1.28
CA ALA A 181 -4.12 3.47 0.27
C ALA A 181 -5.55 3.03 -0.02
N LEU A 182 -6.00 3.17 -1.27
CA LEU A 182 -7.28 2.67 -1.77
C LEU A 182 -7.05 1.39 -2.54
N GLU A 183 -7.76 0.32 -2.21
CA GLU A 183 -7.73 -0.93 -2.96
C GLU A 183 -9.09 -1.17 -3.60
N LEU A 184 -9.12 -1.21 -4.94
CA LEU A 184 -10.30 -1.51 -5.74
C LEU A 184 -10.19 -2.96 -6.19
N VAL A 185 -11.16 -3.79 -5.85
CA VAL A 185 -11.17 -5.21 -6.20
C VAL A 185 -12.35 -5.47 -7.10
N GLU A 186 -12.10 -5.86 -8.36
CA GLU A 186 -13.19 -6.23 -9.25
C GLU A 186 -13.84 -7.55 -8.81
N ASP A 187 -15.17 -7.57 -8.86
CA ASP A 187 -15.97 -8.71 -8.48
C ASP A 187 -15.94 -9.75 -9.60
N ASP A 188 -15.81 -11.03 -9.24
CA ASP A 188 -16.01 -12.11 -10.19
C ASP A 188 -17.52 -12.19 -10.46
N ASP A 189 -17.99 -11.76 -11.65
CA ASP A 189 -19.36 -12.05 -12.13
C ASP A 189 -19.79 -13.44 -11.66
N GLU A 190 -20.70 -13.50 -10.68
CA GLU A 190 -21.34 -14.75 -10.29
C GLU A 190 -22.20 -15.11 -11.51
N ASP A 191 -21.75 -16.04 -12.36
CA ASP A 191 -22.51 -16.53 -13.50
C ASP A 191 -23.85 -17.08 -12.96
N GLU A 192 -24.91 -16.26 -13.01
CA GLU A 192 -26.26 -16.59 -12.52
C GLU A 192 -26.95 -17.70 -13.34
N ASP A 193 -26.30 -18.19 -14.40
CA ASP A 193 -26.85 -19.23 -15.28
C ASP A 193 -26.39 -20.63 -14.85
N GLY A 194 -27.09 -21.19 -13.87
CA GLY A 194 -26.85 -22.54 -13.37
C GLY A 194 -28.06 -23.18 -12.69
N ASP A 195 -29.25 -23.01 -13.27
CA ASP A 195 -30.45 -23.79 -12.94
C ASP A 195 -30.23 -25.27 -13.30
N SER A 196 -29.51 -26.00 -12.45
CA SER A 196 -29.53 -27.46 -12.41
C SER A 196 -30.55 -27.88 -11.37
N SER A 197 -31.83 -27.73 -11.72
CA SER A 197 -32.91 -28.54 -11.18
C SER A 197 -32.58 -30.02 -11.40
N ASP A 198 -32.21 -30.72 -10.33
CA ASP A 198 -32.50 -32.15 -10.23
C ASP A 198 -33.04 -32.46 -8.84
N ASP A 199 -34.10 -33.24 -8.86
CA ASP A 199 -35.22 -33.29 -7.92
C ASP A 199 -34.93 -34.28 -6.78
N ALA A 200 -34.88 -33.80 -5.53
CA ALA A 200 -34.94 -34.67 -4.35
C ALA A 200 -35.35 -33.90 -3.08
N GLU A 201 -36.68 -33.86 -2.87
CA GLU A 201 -37.38 -33.98 -1.58
C GLU A 201 -36.87 -33.14 -0.37
N GLU A 202 -37.56 -32.01 -0.20
CA GLU A 202 -38.15 -31.49 1.02
C GLU A 202 -37.58 -31.96 2.39
N THR A 203 -36.75 -31.13 3.04
CA THR A 203 -36.88 -30.84 4.48
C THR A 203 -36.32 -29.45 4.84
N SER A 204 -37.23 -28.59 5.31
CA SER A 204 -37.05 -27.45 6.22
C SER A 204 -35.77 -26.58 6.14
N ARG A 205 -35.91 -25.46 5.44
CA ARG A 205 -35.54 -24.07 5.81
C ARG A 205 -34.52 -23.92 6.95
N SER A 206 -33.27 -23.66 6.57
CA SER A 206 -32.38 -22.79 7.35
C SER A 206 -31.66 -21.82 6.40
N LYS A 207 -31.75 -20.52 6.70
CA LYS A 207 -31.15 -19.42 5.93
C LYS A 207 -29.64 -19.66 5.80
N LYS A 208 -29.18 -19.93 4.58
CA LYS A 208 -27.77 -20.06 4.24
C LYS A 208 -27.13 -18.66 4.28
N LYS A 209 -26.60 -18.32 5.44
CA LYS A 209 -25.71 -17.17 5.67
C LYS A 209 -24.52 -17.35 4.72
N LYS A 210 -24.30 -16.43 3.77
CA LYS A 210 -23.09 -16.41 2.92
C LYS A 210 -21.89 -16.42 3.88
N THR A 211 -21.21 -17.55 3.98
CA THR A 211 -19.99 -17.70 4.75
C THR A 211 -18.95 -16.84 4.04
N SER A 212 -18.62 -15.71 4.65
CA SER A 212 -17.37 -15.01 4.38
C SER A 212 -16.28 -16.06 4.32
N LYS A 213 -15.46 -15.99 3.26
CA LYS A 213 -14.29 -16.82 3.07
C LYS A 213 -13.48 -16.71 4.36
N SER A 214 -13.57 -17.73 5.21
CA SER A 214 -12.91 -17.71 6.51
C SER A 214 -11.44 -17.53 6.18
N THR A 215 -10.85 -16.44 6.66
CA THR A 215 -9.42 -16.38 6.84
C THR A 215 -9.04 -17.68 7.53
N PRO A 216 -8.06 -18.44 7.00
CA PRO A 216 -7.64 -19.69 7.61
C PRO A 216 -7.44 -19.42 9.09
N GLU A 217 -8.13 -20.20 9.93
CA GLU A 217 -8.06 -20.10 11.37
C GLU A 217 -6.58 -20.21 11.75
N ARG A 218 -6.03 -19.14 12.35
CA ARG A 218 -4.63 -19.09 12.75
C ARG A 218 -4.34 -20.30 13.61
N THR A 219 -3.29 -21.03 13.26
CA THR A 219 -2.91 -22.22 14.01
C THR A 219 -2.45 -21.82 15.42
N ALA A 220 -2.64 -22.68 16.42
CA ALA A 220 -2.19 -22.41 17.79
C ALA A 220 -0.69 -22.03 17.84
N HIS A 221 0.11 -22.63 16.96
CA HIS A 221 1.53 -22.33 16.79
C HIS A 221 1.81 -20.90 16.31
N GLU A 222 1.01 -20.37 15.38
CA GLU A 222 1.16 -18.98 14.92
C GLU A 222 0.80 -17.98 16.01
N LEU A 223 -0.18 -18.29 16.86
CA LEU A 223 -0.53 -17.46 18.02
C LEU A 223 0.59 -17.44 19.07
N GLU A 224 1.26 -18.57 19.31
CA GLU A 224 2.42 -18.63 20.21
C GLU A 224 3.60 -17.79 19.67
N ILE A 225 3.85 -17.82 18.36
CA ILE A 225 4.88 -16.96 17.74
C ILE A 225 4.52 -15.47 17.92
N GLU A 226 3.26 -15.09 17.70
CA GLU A 226 2.82 -13.70 17.85
C GLU A 226 2.96 -13.19 19.28
N ASP A 227 2.66 -14.01 20.29
CA ASP A 227 2.86 -13.67 21.69
C ASP A 227 4.34 -13.43 22.00
N GLU A 228 5.24 -14.30 21.51
CA GLU A 228 6.69 -14.12 21.70
C GLU A 228 7.25 -12.92 20.95
N ILE A 229 6.68 -12.54 19.80
CA ILE A 229 7.04 -11.28 19.13
C ILE A 229 6.73 -10.08 20.03
N VAL A 230 5.57 -10.04 20.68
CA VAL A 230 5.20 -8.96 21.61
C VAL A 230 6.17 -8.91 22.80
N ASN A 231 6.51 -10.08 23.37
CA ASN A 231 7.49 -10.17 24.46
C ASN A 231 8.87 -9.63 24.05
N LEU A 232 9.36 -10.01 22.87
CA LEU A 232 10.62 -9.52 22.31
C LEU A 232 10.59 -8.01 22.05
N GLN A 233 9.46 -7.47 21.54
CA GLN A 233 9.31 -6.04 21.33
C GLN A 233 9.40 -5.26 22.65
N MET A 234 8.78 -5.76 23.72
CA MET A 234 8.85 -5.12 25.03
C MET A 234 10.25 -5.21 25.65
N ALA A 235 10.91 -6.35 25.53
CA ALA A 235 12.23 -6.59 26.13
C ALA A 235 13.36 -5.79 25.44
N HIS A 236 13.29 -5.62 24.12
CA HIS A 236 14.38 -5.07 23.30
C HIS A 236 14.17 -3.62 22.87
N LEU A 237 13.37 -2.85 23.61
CA LEU A 237 13.35 -1.40 23.46
C LEU A 237 14.69 -0.80 23.89
N CYS A 238 15.31 -0.04 23.00
CA CYS A 238 16.62 0.56 23.22
C CYS A 238 16.52 1.72 24.22
N HIS A 239 17.12 1.55 25.40
CA HIS A 239 17.21 2.59 26.42
C HIS A 239 18.56 3.31 26.44
N ASP A 240 19.51 2.90 25.59
CA ASP A 240 20.83 3.52 25.49
C ASP A 240 20.77 4.81 24.66
N VAL A 241 21.10 5.93 25.30
CA VAL A 241 21.08 7.28 24.72
C VAL A 241 22.19 7.45 23.67
N GLU A 242 23.27 6.68 23.76
CA GLU A 242 24.35 6.71 22.76
C GLU A 242 24.01 5.87 21.51
N CYS A 243 22.97 5.03 21.61
CA CYS A 243 22.53 4.23 20.48
C CYS A 243 21.79 5.08 19.45
N ARG A 244 22.21 4.98 18.17
CA ARG A 244 21.51 5.62 17.04
C ARG A 244 20.03 5.21 16.92
N ASN A 245 19.66 4.09 17.53
CA ASN A 245 18.31 3.53 17.55
C ASN A 245 17.61 3.71 18.89
N TYR A 246 17.96 4.73 19.69
CA TYR A 246 17.27 5.07 20.94
C TYR A 246 15.74 5.11 20.75
N GLY A 247 15.01 4.46 21.66
CA GLY A 247 13.55 4.34 21.60
C GLY A 247 13.00 3.41 20.50
N LYS A 248 13.87 2.68 19.78
CA LYS A 248 13.47 1.66 18.79
C LYS A 248 13.90 0.26 19.25
N LEU A 249 13.52 -0.77 18.51
CA LEU A 249 13.89 -2.14 18.82
C LEU A 249 15.35 -2.41 18.42
N CYS A 250 16.17 -2.76 19.39
CA CYS A 250 17.59 -2.98 19.19
C CYS A 250 18.09 -4.16 20.05
N TRP A 251 19.07 -4.90 19.55
CA TRP A 251 19.73 -5.97 20.32
C TRP A 251 21.23 -5.70 20.43
N PRO A 252 21.82 -5.64 21.64
CA PRO A 252 23.25 -5.42 21.81
C PRO A 252 24.02 -6.71 21.49
N ASP A 253 24.89 -6.67 20.49
CA ASP A 253 25.80 -7.78 20.20
C ASP A 253 26.82 -7.93 21.33
N ALA A 254 26.83 -9.11 21.97
CA ALA A 254 27.71 -9.41 23.10
C ALA A 254 29.21 -9.30 22.75
N ILE A 255 29.58 -9.48 21.47
CA ILE A 255 30.98 -9.44 21.04
C ILE A 255 31.42 -8.02 20.73
N SER A 256 30.68 -7.31 19.87
CA SER A 256 31.07 -5.98 19.42
C SER A 256 30.58 -4.85 20.32
N GLY A 257 29.61 -5.10 21.20
CA GLY A 257 28.87 -4.09 21.96
C GLY A 257 28.00 -3.18 21.09
N LYS A 258 27.92 -3.43 19.76
CA LYS A 258 27.12 -2.63 18.85
C LYS A 258 25.68 -3.11 18.84
N HIS A 259 24.76 -2.16 18.82
CA HIS A 259 23.34 -2.46 18.76
C HIS A 259 22.91 -2.77 17.32
N ILE A 260 22.30 -3.93 17.14
CA ILE A 260 21.67 -4.38 15.89
C ILE A 260 20.22 -3.88 15.88
N PHE A 261 19.78 -3.24 14.80
CA PHE A 261 18.39 -2.82 14.65
C PHE A 261 17.50 -4.03 14.32
N LEU A 262 16.47 -4.29 15.13
CA LEU A 262 15.57 -5.43 14.94
C LEU A 262 14.42 -5.04 14.00
N THR A 263 14.38 -5.66 12.81
CA THR A 263 13.24 -5.57 11.88
C THR A 263 12.18 -6.63 12.20
N ALA A 264 10.99 -6.54 11.61
CA ALA A 264 9.93 -7.56 11.77
C ALA A 264 10.45 -8.99 11.51
N MET A 265 11.18 -9.17 10.39
CA MET A 265 11.81 -10.45 10.05
C MET A 265 12.77 -11.00 11.12
N HIS A 266 13.49 -10.14 11.86
CA HIS A 266 14.35 -10.59 12.96
C HIS A 266 13.51 -11.12 14.13
N LEU A 267 12.44 -10.39 14.47
CA LEU A 267 11.52 -10.78 15.55
C LEU A 267 10.80 -12.08 15.21
N ASP A 268 10.30 -12.23 13.98
CA ASP A 268 9.64 -13.47 13.51
C ASP A 268 10.57 -14.67 13.63
N THR A 269 11.81 -14.53 13.16
CA THR A 269 12.82 -15.60 13.20
C THR A 269 13.21 -15.97 14.62
N TRP A 270 13.32 -14.97 15.50
CA TRP A 270 13.68 -15.18 16.90
C TRP A 270 12.52 -15.82 17.67
N ALA A 271 11.30 -15.29 17.55
CA ALA A 271 10.11 -15.84 18.17
C ALA A 271 9.85 -17.29 17.72
N ALA A 272 9.97 -17.58 16.42
CA ALA A 272 9.87 -18.95 15.91
C ALA A 272 10.91 -19.88 16.55
N ALA A 273 12.16 -19.45 16.69
CA ALA A 273 13.21 -20.25 17.32
C ALA A 273 12.98 -20.48 18.83
N ILE A 274 12.34 -19.54 19.53
CA ILE A 274 11.92 -19.70 20.93
C ILE A 274 10.81 -20.76 21.02
N VAL A 275 9.77 -20.65 20.18
CA VAL A 275 8.63 -21.60 20.15
C VAL A 275 9.09 -23.00 19.77
N GLU A 276 10.02 -23.13 18.81
CA GLU A 276 10.64 -24.40 18.42
C GLU A 276 11.64 -24.94 19.46
N LYS A 277 11.90 -24.19 20.54
CA LYS A 277 12.82 -24.54 21.63
C LYS A 277 14.23 -24.87 21.13
N VAL A 278 14.71 -24.09 20.16
CA VAL A 278 16.09 -24.19 19.68
C VAL A 278 17.03 -23.98 20.85
N ALA A 279 18.01 -24.88 21.01
CA ALA A 279 18.90 -24.86 22.17
C ALA A 279 19.61 -23.50 22.30
N GLN A 280 19.60 -22.94 23.51
CA GLN A 280 20.22 -21.66 23.88
C GLN A 280 19.54 -20.40 23.31
N VAL A 281 18.40 -20.53 22.63
CA VAL A 281 17.60 -19.37 22.18
C VAL A 281 16.54 -19.06 23.24
N ASN A 282 16.51 -17.82 23.71
CA ASN A 282 15.51 -17.30 24.64
C ASN A 282 15.34 -15.79 24.43
N ILE A 283 14.54 -15.12 25.27
CA ILE A 283 14.28 -13.67 25.16
C ILE A 283 15.57 -12.85 25.16
N ASP A 284 16.62 -13.26 25.88
CA ASP A 284 17.87 -12.51 26.00
C ASP A 284 18.94 -12.93 24.95
N HIS A 285 18.79 -14.13 24.38
CA HIS A 285 19.77 -14.75 23.50
C HIS A 285 19.18 -15.03 22.12
N ALA A 286 19.59 -14.21 21.15
CA ALA A 286 19.18 -14.32 19.76
C ALA A 286 19.70 -15.63 19.11
N PRO A 287 18.99 -16.17 18.10
CA PRO A 287 19.43 -17.36 17.40
C PRO A 287 20.73 -17.11 16.63
N ASP A 288 21.62 -18.11 16.59
CA ASP A 288 22.92 -18.06 15.90
C ASP A 288 22.77 -18.17 14.37
N THR A 289 22.05 -17.21 13.78
CA THR A 289 21.89 -17.07 12.33
C THR A 289 22.70 -15.89 11.82
N ARG A 290 23.02 -15.88 10.53
CA ARG A 290 23.76 -14.79 9.88
C ARG A 290 23.11 -13.41 10.06
N MET A 291 21.80 -13.37 10.31
CA MET A 291 21.06 -12.12 10.52
C MET A 291 21.43 -11.42 11.84
N PHE A 292 21.85 -12.17 12.88
CA PHE A 292 22.24 -11.62 14.17
C PHE A 292 23.77 -11.49 14.35
N GLN A 293 24.56 -11.88 13.35
CA GLN A 293 26.02 -11.79 13.36
C GLN A 293 26.50 -10.52 12.63
N LEU A 294 26.54 -9.38 13.32
CA LEU A 294 27.05 -8.14 12.73
C LEU A 294 28.59 -8.21 12.59
N GLY A 295 29.09 -8.43 11.38
CA GLY A 295 30.51 -8.24 11.09
C GLY A 295 31.42 -9.45 11.31
N ARG A 296 30.87 -10.68 11.46
CA ARG A 296 31.68 -11.88 11.22
C ARG A 296 32.03 -11.94 9.73
N THR A 297 33.18 -11.38 9.39
CA THR A 297 33.78 -11.63 8.08
C THR A 297 34.17 -13.11 8.02
N ALA A 298 34.20 -13.71 6.82
CA ALA A 298 34.61 -15.10 6.65
C ALA A 298 35.99 -15.43 7.28
N ALA A 299 36.82 -14.40 7.52
CA ALA A 299 38.10 -14.52 8.22
C ALA A 299 37.95 -14.84 9.72
N ASP A 300 36.93 -14.30 10.39
CA ASP A 300 36.68 -14.58 11.82
C ASP A 300 36.09 -15.98 12.01
N ASP A 301 35.25 -16.43 11.08
CA ASP A 301 34.76 -17.80 11.06
C ASP A 301 35.90 -18.80 10.82
N ALA A 302 36.87 -18.47 9.95
CA ALA A 302 38.07 -19.26 9.77
C ALA A 302 38.95 -19.29 11.04
N LEU A 303 39.04 -18.18 11.79
CA LEU A 303 39.75 -18.12 13.06
C LEU A 303 39.05 -18.93 14.16
N LEU A 304 37.72 -18.88 14.24
CA LEU A 304 36.91 -19.68 15.17
C LEU A 304 36.97 -21.18 14.83
N GLN A 305 36.85 -21.54 13.55
CA GLN A 305 37.05 -22.91 13.09
C GLN A 305 38.48 -23.39 13.36
N ARG A 306 39.49 -22.53 13.16
CA ARG A 306 40.89 -22.87 13.47
C ARG A 306 41.13 -23.02 14.97
N ARG A 307 40.49 -22.22 15.82
CA ARG A 307 40.53 -22.42 17.28
C ARG A 307 39.84 -23.72 17.68
N LYS A 308 38.66 -24.03 17.14
CA LYS A 308 37.97 -25.32 17.37
C LYS A 308 38.82 -26.50 16.91
N ALA A 309 39.45 -26.41 15.74
CA ALA A 309 40.37 -27.43 15.23
C ALA A 309 41.62 -27.58 16.11
N ASN A 310 42.22 -26.46 16.55
CA ASN A 310 43.40 -26.49 17.42
C ASN A 310 43.09 -27.03 18.82
N SER A 311 41.89 -26.75 19.37
CA SER A 311 41.42 -27.36 20.61
C SER A 311 41.22 -28.88 20.48
N ALA A 312 40.85 -29.36 19.28
CA ALA A 312 40.75 -30.79 18.98
C ALA A 312 42.12 -31.46 18.73
N ILE A 313 43.17 -30.70 18.39
CA ILE A 313 44.52 -31.23 18.09
C ILE A 313 45.34 -31.51 19.38
N THR A 314 44.91 -31.05 20.55
CA THR A 314 45.57 -31.37 21.84
C THR A 314 45.47 -32.85 22.27
N ALA A 315 44.98 -33.76 21.42
CA ALA A 315 44.81 -35.17 21.76
C ALA A 315 45.70 -36.17 21.00
N THR A 316 46.55 -35.78 20.03
CA THR A 316 47.49 -36.75 19.39
C THR A 316 48.75 -36.07 18.81
N PRO A 317 49.92 -36.75 18.82
CA PRO A 317 51.18 -36.20 18.32
C PRO A 317 51.25 -36.20 16.77
N PRO A 318 51.84 -35.16 16.12
CA PRO A 318 51.79 -35.02 14.68
C PRO A 318 52.94 -35.76 13.96
N VAL A 319 52.58 -36.50 12.91
CA VAL A 319 53.49 -37.02 11.88
C VAL A 319 53.60 -35.97 10.79
N THR A 320 54.82 -35.48 10.55
CA THR A 320 55.17 -34.52 9.50
C THR A 320 55.36 -35.22 8.15
N LEU A 321 54.62 -34.79 7.12
CA LEU A 321 54.96 -35.04 5.72
C LEU A 321 54.91 -33.71 4.93
N PRO A 322 55.95 -33.35 4.18
CA PRO A 322 55.95 -32.15 3.33
C PRO A 322 55.37 -32.49 1.95
N MET A 323 54.27 -31.84 1.56
CA MET A 323 53.84 -31.79 0.16
C MET A 323 53.94 -30.36 -0.38
N ASN A 324 54.77 -30.23 -1.41
CA ASN A 324 55.08 -29.02 -2.14
C ASN A 324 54.19 -29.00 -3.39
N PHE A 325 53.13 -28.17 -3.39
CA PHE A 325 52.29 -27.97 -4.58
C PHE A 325 52.69 -26.68 -5.30
N ILE A 326 53.38 -26.85 -6.43
CA ILE A 326 53.69 -25.80 -7.40
C ILE A 326 52.56 -25.80 -8.43
N PHE A 327 51.81 -24.70 -8.54
CA PHE A 327 50.86 -24.47 -9.63
C PHE A 327 51.41 -23.39 -10.58
N PRO A 328 51.86 -23.74 -11.80
CA PRO A 328 52.19 -22.77 -12.82
C PRO A 328 51.00 -22.62 -13.78
N ASN A 329 50.19 -21.56 -13.63
CA ASN A 329 49.36 -20.89 -14.67
C ASN A 329 48.15 -20.16 -14.08
N LEU A 330 48.39 -19.08 -13.34
CA LEU A 330 47.31 -18.14 -12.98
C LEU A 330 47.48 -16.76 -13.65
N ALA A 331 48.57 -16.55 -14.37
CA ALA A 331 48.85 -15.30 -15.08
C ALA A 331 48.04 -15.14 -16.39
N ASP A 332 47.61 -16.23 -17.01
CA ASP A 332 46.91 -16.18 -18.31
C ASP A 332 45.42 -15.80 -18.23
N LEU A 333 44.83 -15.71 -17.02
CA LEU A 333 43.39 -15.47 -16.86
C LEU A 333 43.00 -14.00 -16.61
N LEU A 334 43.98 -13.09 -16.53
CA LEU A 334 43.74 -11.65 -16.27
C LEU A 334 44.00 -10.75 -17.49
N GLY A 335 44.23 -11.32 -18.67
CA GLY A 335 44.42 -10.58 -19.92
C GLY A 335 43.12 -10.08 -20.56
N ALA A 336 42.36 -9.21 -19.89
CA ALA A 336 41.23 -8.50 -20.49
C ALA A 336 41.65 -7.06 -20.86
N GLN A 337 41.65 -6.79 -22.17
CA GLN A 337 41.94 -5.50 -22.80
C GLN A 337 41.12 -4.34 -22.21
N ALA A 338 41.81 -3.32 -21.69
CA ALA A 338 41.26 -1.98 -21.54
C ALA A 338 41.11 -1.32 -22.92
N GLN A 339 39.89 -1.27 -23.46
CA GLN A 339 39.61 -0.44 -24.62
C GLN A 339 39.58 1.04 -24.23
N ARG A 340 40.41 1.83 -24.93
CA ARG A 340 40.48 3.29 -24.86
C ARG A 340 39.15 3.90 -25.33
N PRO A 341 38.56 4.87 -24.61
CA PRO A 341 37.43 5.64 -25.12
C PRO A 341 37.83 6.44 -26.36
N LEU A 342 37.02 6.36 -27.42
CA LEU A 342 37.16 7.17 -28.63
C LEU A 342 36.93 8.67 -28.33
N PRO A 343 37.59 9.58 -29.07
CA PRO A 343 37.43 11.02 -28.90
C PRO A 343 35.99 11.47 -29.24
N LEU A 344 35.35 12.17 -28.31
CA LEU A 344 34.06 12.84 -28.49
C LEU A 344 34.20 13.92 -29.58
N GLU A 345 33.38 13.84 -30.63
CA GLU A 345 33.29 14.90 -31.64
C GLU A 345 32.84 16.23 -31.01
N PRO A 346 33.32 17.37 -31.54
CA PRO A 346 32.98 18.68 -31.04
C PRO A 346 31.48 18.95 -31.23
N SER A 347 30.79 19.09 -30.09
CA SER A 347 29.40 19.52 -29.93
C SER A 347 29.00 20.56 -30.98
N GLN A 348 28.10 20.15 -31.88
CA GLN A 348 27.44 21.03 -32.84
C GLN A 348 26.90 22.24 -32.07
N LYS A 349 27.37 23.44 -32.41
CA LYS A 349 26.80 24.70 -31.91
C LYS A 349 25.34 24.76 -32.38
N VAL A 350 24.42 24.31 -31.55
CA VAL A 350 22.99 24.49 -31.75
C VAL A 350 22.75 25.99 -31.68
N ASN A 351 22.46 26.61 -32.81
CA ASN A 351 21.98 27.99 -32.83
C ASN A 351 20.66 28.02 -32.05
N PHE A 352 20.71 28.53 -30.83
CA PHE A 352 19.53 28.61 -29.99
C PHE A 352 18.58 29.65 -30.60
N ALA A 353 17.47 29.13 -31.12
CA ALA A 353 16.30 29.90 -31.50
C ALA A 353 15.91 30.92 -30.41
N PRO A 354 15.31 32.06 -30.77
CA PRO A 354 14.80 33.02 -29.81
C PRO A 354 13.90 32.34 -28.76
N LYS A 355 14.16 32.62 -27.49
CA LYS A 355 13.36 32.08 -26.38
C LYS A 355 11.98 32.73 -26.39
N PHE A 356 10.95 31.93 -26.67
CA PHE A 356 9.56 32.29 -26.43
C PHE A 356 9.09 31.69 -25.10
N ASP A 357 8.21 32.41 -24.40
CA ASP A 357 7.38 31.79 -23.37
C ASP A 357 6.25 30.95 -24.00
N LEU A 358 5.65 30.07 -23.21
CA LEU A 358 4.59 29.16 -23.68
C LEU A 358 3.38 29.94 -24.24
N ALA A 359 2.93 30.99 -23.56
CA ALA A 359 1.74 31.75 -23.95
C ALA A 359 1.92 32.46 -25.31
N THR A 360 3.06 33.10 -25.52
CA THR A 360 3.42 33.75 -26.78
C THR A 360 3.56 32.71 -27.89
N PHE A 361 4.15 31.54 -27.59
CA PHE A 361 4.23 30.44 -28.55
C PHE A 361 2.84 29.94 -28.97
N CYS A 362 1.95 29.62 -28.03
CA CYS A 362 0.60 29.16 -28.33
C CYS A 362 -0.19 30.20 -29.14
N THR A 363 -0.11 31.47 -28.75
CA THR A 363 -0.75 32.58 -29.47
C THR A 363 -0.20 32.73 -30.89
N ARG A 364 1.13 32.66 -31.07
CA ARG A 364 1.81 32.85 -32.35
C ARG A 364 1.46 31.77 -33.38
N TYR A 365 1.25 30.54 -32.92
CA TYR A 365 0.93 29.40 -33.79
C TYR A 365 -0.55 29.00 -33.75
N SER A 366 -1.40 29.81 -33.12
CA SER A 366 -2.85 29.57 -33.02
C SER A 366 -3.19 28.20 -32.41
N LEU A 367 -2.43 27.78 -31.41
CA LEU A 367 -2.74 26.58 -30.62
C LEU A 367 -3.93 26.88 -29.70
N SER A 368 -4.75 25.87 -29.44
CA SER A 368 -5.92 26.03 -28.57
C SER A 368 -5.51 26.29 -27.11
N GLU A 369 -6.39 26.97 -26.37
CA GLU A 369 -6.19 27.24 -24.94
C GLU A 369 -6.08 25.94 -24.12
N ASP A 370 -6.82 24.89 -24.49
CA ASP A 370 -6.71 23.56 -23.87
C ASP A 370 -5.28 22.99 -23.98
N ILE A 371 -4.61 23.15 -25.12
CA ILE A 371 -3.20 22.74 -25.29
C ILE A 371 -2.30 23.54 -24.36
N GLN A 372 -2.51 24.85 -24.25
CA GLN A 372 -1.72 25.70 -23.37
C GLN A 372 -1.87 25.30 -21.90
N ILE A 373 -3.11 25.04 -21.44
CA ILE A 373 -3.38 24.62 -20.06
C ILE A 373 -2.68 23.29 -19.77
N LYS A 374 -2.81 22.29 -20.66
CA LYS A 374 -2.17 20.98 -20.49
C LYS A 374 -0.65 21.06 -20.47
N LEU A 375 -0.06 21.84 -21.37
CA LEU A 375 1.40 22.06 -21.39
C LEU A 375 1.88 22.82 -20.15
N SER A 376 1.13 23.81 -19.68
CA SER A 376 1.44 24.55 -18.45
C SER A 376 1.37 23.66 -17.21
N LEU A 377 0.35 22.78 -17.13
CA LEU A 377 0.20 21.80 -16.05
C LEU A 377 1.40 20.83 -16.00
N TYR A 378 1.92 20.47 -17.18
CA TYR A 378 3.12 19.66 -17.33
C TYR A 378 4.43 20.48 -17.22
N GLN A 379 4.36 21.72 -16.73
CA GLN A 379 5.49 22.61 -16.49
C GLN A 379 6.36 22.90 -17.73
N VAL A 380 5.77 22.85 -18.92
CA VAL A 380 6.44 23.22 -20.17
C VAL A 380 6.57 24.75 -20.22
N THR A 381 7.78 25.27 -20.10
CA THR A 381 8.01 26.73 -20.05
C THR A 381 8.00 27.42 -21.41
N GLY A 382 8.20 26.67 -22.51
CA GLY A 382 8.15 27.19 -23.87
C GLY A 382 8.58 26.15 -24.93
N PRO A 383 8.76 26.55 -26.19
CA PRO A 383 9.04 25.61 -27.28
C PRO A 383 10.42 24.92 -27.18
N HIS A 384 11.34 25.49 -26.41
CA HIS A 384 12.66 24.92 -26.17
C HIS A 384 12.60 23.64 -25.31
N THR A 385 11.65 23.52 -24.39
CA THR A 385 11.47 22.29 -23.59
C THR A 385 10.77 21.19 -24.38
N LEU A 386 9.90 21.54 -25.34
CA LEU A 386 9.20 20.59 -26.22
C LEU A 386 10.15 19.70 -27.03
N ALA A 387 11.34 20.20 -27.37
CA ALA A 387 12.36 19.44 -28.10
C ALA A 387 12.94 18.27 -27.30
N TYR A 388 12.77 18.27 -25.97
CA TYR A 388 13.25 17.21 -25.07
C TYR A 388 12.15 16.23 -24.66
N LEU A 389 10.89 16.52 -24.98
CA LEU A 389 9.76 15.67 -24.63
C LEU A 389 9.42 14.75 -25.81
N SER A 390 9.31 13.45 -25.54
CA SER A 390 8.85 12.49 -26.53
C SER A 390 7.34 12.57 -26.75
N ASP A 391 6.87 12.12 -27.90
CA ASP A 391 5.44 12.03 -28.23
C ASP A 391 4.69 11.13 -27.25
N GLU A 392 5.35 10.06 -26.79
CA GLU A 392 4.80 9.15 -25.78
C GLU A 392 4.57 9.87 -24.45
N ILE A 393 5.53 10.67 -23.97
CA ILE A 393 5.40 11.44 -22.72
C ILE A 393 4.27 12.48 -22.87
N LEU A 394 4.23 13.21 -23.98
CA LEU A 394 3.18 14.21 -24.23
C LEU A 394 1.78 13.58 -24.32
N SER A 395 1.65 12.39 -24.90
CA SER A 395 0.37 11.68 -24.98
C SER A 395 -0.06 11.07 -23.64
N THR A 396 0.88 10.45 -22.92
CA THR A 396 0.59 9.67 -21.71
C THR A 396 0.50 10.53 -20.46
N GLU A 397 1.43 11.46 -20.27
CA GLU A 397 1.56 12.27 -19.05
C GLU A 397 0.89 13.64 -19.17
N ALA A 398 0.98 14.30 -20.33
CA ALA A 398 0.29 15.58 -20.56
C ALA A 398 -1.13 15.43 -21.12
N PHE A 399 -1.60 14.19 -21.33
CA PHE A 399 -2.96 13.87 -21.81
C PHE A 399 -3.36 14.60 -23.09
N LEU A 400 -2.41 14.78 -24.00
CA LEU A 400 -2.65 15.41 -25.30
C LEU A 400 -3.25 14.38 -26.27
N HIS A 401 -4.36 14.77 -26.92
CA HIS A 401 -4.97 13.97 -27.97
C HIS A 401 -4.02 13.90 -29.18
N PRO A 402 -4.00 12.81 -29.97
CA PRO A 402 -3.12 12.70 -31.15
C PRO A 402 -3.23 13.88 -32.13
N ALA A 403 -4.43 14.45 -32.31
CA ALA A 403 -4.62 15.66 -33.11
C ALA A 403 -3.90 16.89 -32.53
N GLN A 404 -4.02 17.11 -31.22
CA GLN A 404 -3.34 18.20 -30.50
C GLN A 404 -1.82 18.03 -30.56
N LEU A 405 -1.33 16.79 -30.45
CA LEU A 405 0.09 16.48 -30.59
C LEU A 405 0.59 16.85 -32.00
N GLY A 406 -0.21 16.56 -33.04
CA GLY A 406 0.06 16.99 -34.41
C GLY A 406 0.21 18.50 -34.53
N ASP A 407 -0.73 19.27 -33.95
CA ASP A 407 -0.69 20.74 -33.97
C ASP A 407 0.55 21.30 -33.26
N ILE A 408 0.93 20.71 -32.11
CA ILE A 408 2.13 21.10 -31.36
C ILE A 408 3.41 20.83 -32.17
N ARG A 409 3.51 19.65 -32.81
CA ARG A 409 4.69 19.30 -33.61
C ARG A 409 4.78 20.13 -34.90
N ASP A 410 3.66 20.47 -35.53
CA ASP A 410 3.63 21.44 -36.63
C ASP A 410 4.15 22.81 -36.17
N ALA A 411 3.62 23.33 -35.05
CA ALA A 411 4.06 24.60 -34.48
C ALA A 411 5.56 24.60 -34.11
N GLU A 412 6.06 23.53 -33.50
CA GLU A 412 7.48 23.36 -33.17
C GLU A 412 8.35 23.35 -34.43
N ASN A 413 7.93 22.63 -35.48
CA ASN A 413 8.64 22.59 -36.75
C ASN A 413 8.67 23.96 -37.42
N ARG A 414 7.54 24.67 -37.47
CA ARG A 414 7.46 26.04 -38.03
C ARG A 414 8.36 27.01 -37.26
N TRP A 415 8.40 26.89 -35.93
CA TRP A 415 9.31 27.67 -35.10
C TRP A 415 10.78 27.42 -35.42
N LYS A 416 11.21 26.15 -35.54
CA LYS A 416 12.59 25.80 -35.91
C LYS A 416 12.99 26.39 -37.28
N HIS A 417 12.07 26.43 -38.24
CA HIS A 417 12.34 26.99 -39.56
C HIS A 417 12.35 28.52 -39.60
N SER A 418 11.58 29.18 -38.71
CA SER A 418 11.51 30.65 -38.65
C SER A 418 12.81 31.34 -38.21
N VAL A 419 13.75 30.57 -37.63
CA VAL A 419 15.03 31.08 -37.13
C VAL A 419 16.12 31.11 -38.19
N ASN A 420 15.93 30.39 -39.29
CA ASN A 420 16.93 30.27 -40.37
C ASN A 420 16.73 31.31 -41.49
N HIS A 421 15.77 32.21 -41.35
CA HIS A 421 15.47 33.32 -42.25
C HIS A 421 15.53 34.63 -41.47
#